data_AF-E9G4J8-F1
#
_entry.id   AF-E9G4J8-F1
#
_cell.length_a   1.000
_cell.length_b   1.000
_cell.length_c   1.000
_cell.angle_alpha   90.00
_cell.angle_beta   90.00
_cell.angle_gamma   90.00
#
_symmetry.space_group_name_H-M   'P 1'
#
loop_
_entity.id
_entity.type
_entity.pdbx_description
1 polymer ?
#
loop_
_entity_poly.entity_id
_entity_poly.type
_entity_poly.pdbx_seq_one_letter_code
_entity_poly.pdbx_strand_id
1 'polypeptide(L)'
;MMGKIGSKSELDDASGIIPRSSTSTICLSIEIQISYFQIYKEKIQDLLCSTRRNLSVRKHPKNGPYVVNLTNCLVTSLEEVQRWLAVGNRKRVVASTSQNEHSSRSHIIFSITLSQSFQEIIDGRPHVTDKHSRINFIDLAEKKDVVTKRPGYSL
;
A
#
# COMPACT_ATOMS: atom_id res chain seq x y z
N MET A 1 -35.79 -50.12 43.98
CA MET A 1 -34.31 -50.15 43.97
C MET A 1 -33.86 -49.28 42.81
N MET A 2 -33.29 -48.12 43.14
CA MET A 2 -32.84 -47.06 42.21
C MET A 2 -31.70 -47.53 41.30
N GLY A 3 -31.79 -47.22 40.00
CA GLY A 3 -30.65 -47.16 39.09
C GLY A 3 -30.61 -45.76 38.47
N LYS A 4 -29.60 -44.95 38.85
CA LYS A 4 -29.44 -43.54 38.49
C LYS A 4 -29.17 -43.35 36.99
N ILE A 5 -29.89 -42.40 36.41
CA ILE A 5 -29.54 -41.68 35.18
C ILE A 5 -28.24 -40.90 35.44
N GLY A 6 -27.26 -40.99 34.55
CA GLY A 6 -26.05 -40.16 34.64
C GLY A 6 -24.86 -40.70 33.85
N SER A 7 -24.93 -40.73 32.52
CA SER A 7 -23.72 -40.67 31.70
C SER A 7 -23.27 -39.20 31.67
N LYS A 8 -22.26 -38.92 32.49
CA LYS A 8 -21.56 -37.63 32.59
C LYS A 8 -21.24 -37.08 31.20
N SER A 9 -21.51 -35.80 31.03
CA SER A 9 -21.07 -34.95 29.92
C SER A 9 -19.55 -35.04 29.71
N GLU A 10 -19.12 -35.51 28.53
CA GLU A 10 -17.75 -35.37 28.02
C GLU A 10 -17.43 -33.91 27.64
N LEU A 11 -17.59 -32.97 28.58
CA LEU A 11 -17.21 -31.57 28.39
C LEU A 11 -16.64 -30.93 29.67
N ASP A 12 -16.14 -31.71 30.64
CA ASP A 12 -15.70 -31.21 31.95
C ASP A 12 -14.20 -31.34 32.25
N ASP A 13 -13.36 -31.63 31.26
CA ASP A 13 -11.90 -31.80 31.45
C ASP A 13 -11.04 -30.66 30.84
N ALA A 14 -11.64 -29.48 30.59
CA ALA A 14 -10.86 -28.28 30.22
C ALA A 14 -10.38 -27.46 31.45
N SER A 15 -10.42 -28.03 32.65
CA SER A 15 -10.06 -27.34 33.90
C SER A 15 -8.59 -27.56 34.29
N GLY A 16 -7.68 -27.05 33.46
CA GLY A 16 -6.25 -26.95 33.79
C GLY A 16 -5.79 -25.50 33.89
N ILE A 17 -4.71 -25.25 34.64
CA ILE A 17 -4.07 -23.93 34.72
C ILE A 17 -3.47 -23.52 33.35
N ILE A 18 -3.05 -24.52 32.55
CA ILE A 18 -2.42 -24.35 31.23
C ILE A 18 -3.41 -23.76 30.20
N PRO A 19 -4.63 -24.28 30.00
CA PRO A 19 -5.60 -23.64 29.11
C PRO A 19 -6.07 -22.26 29.61
N ARG A 20 -6.15 -22.04 30.94
CA ARG A 20 -6.50 -20.71 31.52
C ARG A 20 -5.41 -19.65 31.33
N SER A 21 -4.14 -20.04 31.28
CA SER A 21 -3.03 -19.10 31.04
C SER A 21 -2.91 -18.64 29.59
N SER A 22 -3.64 -19.27 28.66
CA SER A 22 -3.33 -19.21 27.23
C SER A 22 -4.51 -18.80 26.35
N THR A 23 -5.52 -18.10 26.88
CA THR A 23 -6.69 -17.67 26.09
C THR A 23 -6.75 -16.17 25.85
N SER A 24 -5.60 -15.51 25.63
CA SER A 24 -5.62 -14.26 24.89
C SER A 24 -5.87 -14.62 23.42
N THR A 25 -7.14 -14.60 23.01
CA THR A 25 -7.49 -14.74 21.58
C THR A 25 -6.86 -13.56 20.83
N ILE A 26 -5.79 -13.83 20.09
CA ILE A 26 -5.15 -12.85 19.22
C ILE A 26 -5.90 -12.87 17.88
N CYS A 27 -6.52 -11.75 17.51
CA CYS A 27 -7.13 -11.57 16.20
C CYS A 27 -6.28 -10.59 15.38
N LEU A 28 -5.82 -11.04 14.21
CA LEU A 28 -5.02 -10.24 13.27
C LEU A 28 -5.84 -9.97 12.01
N SER A 29 -6.11 -8.69 11.72
CA SER A 29 -6.65 -8.25 10.43
C SER A 29 -5.55 -7.59 9.60
N ILE A 30 -5.51 -7.89 8.30
CA ILE A 30 -4.52 -7.35 7.36
C ILE A 30 -5.25 -6.77 6.15
N GLU A 31 -4.90 -5.53 5.82
CA GLU A 31 -5.35 -4.84 4.63
C GLU A 31 -4.14 -4.39 3.78
N ILE A 32 -4.17 -4.70 2.48
CA ILE A 32 -3.15 -4.28 1.53
C ILE A 32 -3.79 -3.36 0.50
N GLN A 33 -3.28 -2.14 0.41
CA GLN A 33 -3.69 -1.17 -0.59
C GLN A 33 -2.52 -0.81 -1.50
N ILE A 34 -2.81 -0.52 -2.77
CA ILE A 34 -1.81 -0.02 -3.71
C ILE A 34 -2.23 1.35 -4.27
N SER A 35 -1.25 2.20 -4.54
CA SER A 35 -1.44 3.47 -5.25
C SER A 35 -0.41 3.58 -6.36
N TYR A 36 -0.79 4.12 -7.52
CA TYR A 36 0.12 4.25 -8.65
C TYR A 36 -0.11 5.57 -9.36
N PHE A 37 0.91 6.43 -9.44
CA PHE A 37 0.81 7.70 -10.12
C PHE A 37 2.11 8.07 -10.84
N GLN A 38 1.98 8.92 -11.85
CA GLN A 38 3.12 9.54 -12.51
C GLN A 38 3.19 11.03 -12.18
N ILE A 39 4.41 11.57 -12.17
CA ILE A 39 4.68 13.00 -12.20
C ILE A 39 5.25 13.32 -13.57
N TYR A 40 4.51 14.11 -14.34
CA TYR A 40 4.92 14.54 -15.68
C TYR A 40 4.70 16.04 -15.83
N LYS A 41 5.77 16.78 -16.16
CA LYS A 41 5.74 18.25 -16.26
C LYS A 41 5.09 18.90 -15.02
N GLU A 42 5.55 18.54 -13.83
CA GLU A 42 5.02 19.01 -12.53
C GLU A 42 3.54 18.69 -12.27
N LYS A 43 2.91 17.82 -13.07
CA LYS A 43 1.53 17.39 -12.88
C LYS A 43 1.47 15.93 -12.44
N ILE A 44 0.73 15.70 -11.37
CA ILE A 44 0.48 14.35 -10.85
C ILE A 44 -0.72 13.76 -11.59
N GLN A 45 -0.55 12.58 -12.17
CA GLN A 45 -1.64 11.84 -12.82
C GLN A 45 -1.80 10.48 -12.16
N ASP A 46 -3.01 10.20 -11.72
CA ASP A 46 -3.42 8.90 -11.18
C ASP A 46 -3.46 7.85 -12.29
N LEU A 47 -2.65 6.79 -12.14
CA LEU A 47 -2.56 5.71 -13.12
C LEU A 47 -3.58 4.59 -12.86
N LEU A 48 -4.25 4.58 -11.70
CA LEU A 48 -5.29 3.60 -11.37
C LEU A 48 -6.69 4.14 -11.69
N CYS A 49 -6.91 5.45 -11.56
CA CYS A 49 -8.19 6.10 -11.87
C CYS A 49 -8.55 6.01 -13.37
N SER A 50 -9.82 5.75 -13.68
CA SER A 50 -10.33 5.78 -15.07
C SER A 50 -10.31 7.18 -15.67
N THR A 51 -10.51 8.20 -14.83
CA THR A 51 -10.57 9.60 -15.25
C THR A 51 -9.20 10.25 -15.11
N ARG A 52 -8.70 10.83 -16.21
CA ARG A 52 -7.47 11.62 -16.16
C ARG A 52 -7.74 12.96 -15.51
N ARG A 53 -7.18 13.16 -14.33
CA ARG A 53 -7.19 14.43 -13.60
C ARG A 53 -5.80 14.74 -13.06
N ASN A 54 -5.48 16.04 -12.99
CA ASN A 54 -4.28 16.47 -12.30
C ASN A 54 -4.57 16.51 -10.80
N LEU A 55 -3.78 15.77 -10.03
CA LEU A 55 -3.90 15.75 -8.57
C LEU A 55 -3.01 16.82 -7.94
N SER A 56 -3.41 17.31 -6.78
CA SER A 56 -2.67 18.31 -6.01
C SER A 56 -2.02 17.68 -4.78
N VAL A 57 -0.86 18.22 -4.39
CA VAL A 57 -0.18 17.85 -3.15
C VAL A 57 -0.69 18.72 -2.00
N ARG A 58 -0.90 18.12 -0.83
CA ARG A 58 -1.16 18.81 0.44
C ARG A 58 -0.21 18.29 1.51
N LYS A 59 -0.18 18.93 2.68
CA LYS A 59 0.65 18.54 3.81
C LYS A 59 -0.23 18.20 5.01
N HIS A 60 -0.08 16.99 5.55
CA HIS A 60 -0.67 16.59 6.81
C HIS A 60 0.25 17.02 7.97
N PRO A 61 -0.28 17.56 9.08
CA PRO A 61 0.55 18.05 10.21
C PRO A 61 1.51 17.00 10.78
N LYS A 62 1.08 15.73 10.82
CA LYS A 62 1.89 14.62 11.36
C LYS A 62 2.58 13.77 10.28
N ASN A 63 1.98 13.65 9.09
CA ASN A 63 2.37 12.62 8.09
C ASN A 63 3.12 13.22 6.90
N GLY A 64 3.31 14.54 6.87
CA GLY A 64 4.02 15.21 5.77
C GLY A 64 3.18 15.30 4.48
N PRO A 65 3.83 15.48 3.33
CA PRO A 65 3.15 15.69 2.06
C PRO A 65 2.40 14.44 1.58
N TYR A 66 1.21 14.63 1.01
CA TYR A 66 0.38 13.58 0.42
C TYR A 66 -0.36 14.09 -0.81
N VAL A 67 -0.74 13.18 -1.71
CA VAL A 67 -1.50 13.48 -2.92
C VAL A 67 -2.99 13.39 -2.61
N VAL A 68 -3.72 14.47 -2.85
CA VAL A 68 -5.16 14.54 -2.60
C VAL A 68 -5.91 13.77 -3.66
N ASN A 69 -6.92 12.99 -3.25
CA ASN A 69 -7.77 12.19 -4.14
C ASN A 69 -6.98 11.17 -4.99
N LEU A 70 -5.81 10.73 -4.54
CA LEU A 70 -5.11 9.60 -5.15
C LEU A 70 -5.88 8.31 -4.88
N THR A 71 -6.11 7.53 -5.92
CA THR A 71 -6.80 6.24 -5.82
C THR A 71 -5.92 5.25 -5.06
N ASN A 72 -6.50 4.62 -4.04
CA ASN A 72 -5.92 3.47 -3.35
C ASN A 72 -6.81 2.25 -3.64
N CYS A 73 -6.24 1.22 -4.24
CA CYS A 73 -6.95 -0.01 -4.59
C CYS A 73 -6.64 -1.07 -3.55
N LEU A 74 -7.68 -1.62 -2.91
CA LEU A 74 -7.55 -2.81 -2.07
C LEU A 74 -7.15 -3.99 -2.97
N VAL A 75 -6.18 -4.78 -2.52
CA VAL A 75 -5.72 -5.99 -3.21
C VAL A 75 -5.61 -7.14 -2.23
N THR A 76 -5.96 -8.34 -2.71
CA THR A 76 -5.97 -9.57 -1.91
C THR A 76 -5.01 -10.63 -2.45
N SER A 77 -4.49 -10.45 -3.67
CA SER A 77 -3.54 -11.38 -4.28
C SER A 77 -2.48 -10.65 -5.11
N LEU A 78 -1.37 -11.36 -5.36
CA LEU A 78 -0.31 -10.88 -6.24
C LEU A 78 -0.81 -10.66 -7.68
N GLU A 79 -1.75 -11.49 -8.13
CA GLU A 79 -2.34 -11.36 -9.46
C GLU A 79 -3.10 -10.03 -9.61
N GLU A 80 -3.82 -9.59 -8.57
CA GLU A 80 -4.48 -8.27 -8.59
C GLU A 80 -3.48 -7.14 -8.71
N VAL A 81 -2.36 -7.23 -7.97
CA VAL A 81 -1.27 -6.26 -8.06
C VAL A 81 -0.70 -6.22 -9.48
N GLN A 82 -0.44 -7.37 -10.10
CA GLN A 82 0.05 -7.46 -11.48
C GLN A 82 -0.94 -6.87 -12.49
N ARG A 83 -2.24 -7.12 -12.32
CA ARG A 83 -3.29 -6.52 -13.17
C ARG A 83 -3.27 -5.00 -13.06
N TRP A 84 -3.17 -4.44 -11.85
CA TRP A 84 -3.11 -3.00 -11.63
C TRP A 84 -1.82 -2.37 -12.18
N LEU A 85 -0.68 -3.04 -12.05
CA LEU A 85 0.57 -2.61 -12.68
C LEU A 85 0.42 -2.54 -14.20
N ALA A 86 -0.19 -3.56 -14.83
CA ALA A 86 -0.45 -3.56 -16.27
C ALA A 86 -1.40 -2.43 -16.70
N VAL A 87 -2.46 -2.16 -15.92
CA VAL A 87 -3.37 -1.03 -16.17
C VAL A 87 -2.63 0.31 -16.10
N GLY A 88 -1.85 0.54 -15.05
CA GLY A 88 -1.13 1.80 -14.88
C GLY A 88 -0.06 2.02 -15.94
N ASN A 89 0.65 0.96 -16.33
CA ASN A 89 1.66 1.00 -17.39
C ASN A 89 1.05 1.39 -18.75
N ARG A 90 -0.16 0.92 -19.06
CA ARG A 90 -0.88 1.33 -20.28
C ARG A 90 -1.37 2.79 -20.24
N LYS A 91 -1.73 3.28 -19.05
CA LYS A 91 -2.25 4.65 -18.87
C LYS A 91 -1.16 5.70 -18.79
N ARG A 92 0.08 5.30 -18.48
CA ARG A 92 1.26 6.15 -18.43
C ARG A 92 1.28 7.04 -19.67
N VAL A 93 1.35 8.35 -19.47
CA VAL A 93 1.47 9.28 -20.59
C VAL A 93 2.87 9.11 -21.17
N VAL A 94 2.89 8.45 -22.33
CA VAL A 94 4.02 8.45 -23.25
C VAL A 94 3.78 9.60 -24.20
N ALA A 95 4.72 10.54 -24.30
CA ALA A 95 4.59 11.67 -25.22
C ALA A 95 4.44 11.14 -26.66
N SER A 96 3.31 11.45 -27.29
CA SER A 96 2.97 11.07 -28.66
C SER A 96 3.63 12.01 -29.67
N THR A 97 4.95 12.17 -29.61
CA THR A 97 5.70 12.91 -30.62
C THR A 97 6.97 12.14 -30.94
N SER A 98 7.01 11.59 -32.15
CA SER A 98 8.20 11.03 -32.78
C SER A 98 9.36 12.03 -32.64
N GLN A 99 10.50 11.55 -32.13
CA GLN A 99 11.74 12.30 -31.91
C GLN A 99 11.71 13.33 -30.75
N ASN A 100 11.68 12.84 -29.50
CA ASN A 100 12.70 13.15 -28.47
C ASN A 100 12.22 12.73 -27.07
N GLU A 101 13.10 12.05 -26.36
CA GLU A 101 13.10 11.85 -24.90
C GLU A 101 11.96 11.03 -24.29
N HIS A 102 12.20 9.74 -24.40
CA HIS A 102 11.43 8.56 -24.07
C HIS A 102 11.09 8.37 -22.56
N SER A 103 11.72 9.11 -21.64
CA SER A 103 11.64 8.82 -20.19
C SER A 103 12.14 9.94 -19.27
N SER A 104 12.89 10.93 -19.80
CA SER A 104 13.64 11.92 -19.00
C SER A 104 12.82 12.94 -18.22
N ARG A 105 11.49 12.96 -18.38
CA ARG A 105 10.61 13.93 -17.70
C ARG A 105 9.39 13.30 -17.01
N SER A 106 9.36 11.97 -16.90
CA SER A 106 8.26 11.26 -16.26
C SER A 106 8.79 10.40 -15.11
N HIS A 107 8.48 10.80 -13.87
CA HIS A 107 8.74 9.98 -12.68
C HIS A 107 7.53 9.13 -12.37
N ILE A 108 7.76 7.92 -11.88
CA ILE A 108 6.74 6.95 -11.55
C ILE A 108 6.87 6.58 -10.08
N ILE A 109 5.74 6.61 -9.37
CA ILE A 109 5.66 6.22 -7.97
C ILE A 109 4.57 5.17 -7.84
N PHE A 110 4.98 3.95 -7.50
CA PHE A 110 4.10 2.86 -7.10
C PHE A 110 4.27 2.62 -5.59
N SER A 111 3.19 2.62 -4.83
CA SER A 111 3.24 2.40 -3.39
C SER A 111 2.35 1.23 -2.99
N ILE A 112 2.84 0.43 -2.04
CA ILE A 112 2.07 -0.59 -1.34
C ILE A 112 1.93 -0.14 0.11
N THR A 113 0.71 -0.09 0.63
CA THR A 113 0.40 0.24 2.02
C THR A 113 -0.18 -1.00 2.69
N LEU A 114 0.43 -1.41 3.78
CA LEU A 114 0.01 -2.53 4.63
C LEU A 114 -0.54 -1.96 5.94
N SER A 115 -1.80 -2.24 6.25
CA SER A 115 -2.42 -1.94 7.54
C SER A 115 -2.69 -3.24 8.26
N GLN A 116 -2.21 -3.36 9.49
CA GLN A 116 -2.41 -4.53 10.34
C GLN A 116 -3.08 -4.09 11.64
N SER A 117 -4.19 -4.71 12.02
CA SER A 117 -4.82 -4.50 13.32
C SER A 117 -4.69 -5.76 14.15
N PHE A 118 -4.05 -5.62 15.31
CA PHE A 118 -3.86 -6.68 16.28
C PHE A 118 -4.82 -6.43 17.44
N GLN A 119 -5.73 -7.36 17.68
CA GLN A 119 -6.64 -7.32 18.81
C GLN A 119 -6.28 -8.45 19.79
N GLU A 120 -6.04 -8.07 21.04
CA GLU A 120 -5.68 -8.98 22.12
C GLU A 120 -6.59 -8.71 23.33
N ILE A 121 -6.86 -9.74 24.13
CA ILE A 121 -7.54 -9.57 25.42
C ILE A 121 -6.49 -9.64 26.52
N ILE A 122 -6.30 -8.52 27.22
CA ILE A 122 -5.38 -8.36 28.36
C ILE A 122 -6.25 -8.00 29.57
N ASP A 123 -6.17 -8.81 30.64
CA ASP A 123 -6.96 -8.64 31.86
C ASP A 123 -8.48 -8.51 31.63
N GLY A 124 -9.01 -9.27 30.66
CA GLY A 124 -10.43 -9.26 30.29
C GLY A 124 -10.87 -8.03 29.49
N ARG A 125 -9.94 -7.17 29.08
CA ARG A 125 -10.21 -5.98 28.26
C ARG A 125 -9.64 -6.12 26.85
N PRO A 126 -10.37 -5.70 25.80
CA PRO A 126 -9.83 -5.67 24.46
C PRO A 126 -8.78 -4.56 24.34
N HIS A 127 -7.60 -4.92 23.84
CA HIS A 127 -6.52 -4.04 23.44
C HIS A 127 -6.36 -4.13 21.93
N VAL A 128 -6.36 -3.00 21.23
CA VAL A 128 -6.18 -2.94 19.78
C VAL A 128 -4.92 -2.14 19.47
N THR A 129 -4.03 -2.74 18.68
CA THR A 129 -2.81 -2.10 18.18
C THR A 129 -2.84 -2.08 16.65
N ASP A 130 -2.76 -0.89 16.08
CA ASP A 130 -2.69 -0.71 14.63
C ASP A 130 -1.25 -0.44 14.19
N LYS A 131 -0.81 -1.17 13.15
CA LYS A 131 0.48 -0.98 12.50
C LYS A 131 0.27 -0.67 11.03
N HIS A 132 0.79 0.48 10.60
CA HIS A 132 0.77 0.89 9.21
C HIS A 132 2.18 0.92 8.64
N SER A 133 2.38 0.27 7.50
CA SER A 133 3.66 0.24 6.78
C SER A 133 3.43 0.68 5.34
N ARG A 134 4.36 1.44 4.76
CA ARG A 134 4.27 1.87 3.36
C ARG A 134 5.60 1.63 2.66
N ILE A 135 5.54 0.92 1.54
CA ILE A 135 6.67 0.65 0.65
C ILE A 135 6.47 1.48 -0.62
N ASN A 136 7.50 2.20 -1.05
CA ASN A 136 7.46 3.02 -2.26
C ASN A 136 8.51 2.53 -3.26
N PHE A 137 8.06 2.20 -4.47
CA PHE A 137 8.88 1.91 -5.63
C PHE A 137 8.87 3.15 -6.52
N ILE A 138 10.05 3.74 -6.72
CA ILE A 138 10.20 5.00 -7.41
C ILE A 138 11.12 4.78 -8.61
N ASP A 139 10.58 5.02 -9.81
CA ASP A 139 11.35 5.07 -11.06
C ASP A 139 11.50 6.54 -11.45
N LEU A 140 12.73 7.03 -11.38
CA LEU A 140 13.06 8.43 -11.60
C LEU A 140 13.44 8.66 -13.05
N ALA A 141 12.98 9.79 -13.58
CA ALA A 141 13.35 10.25 -14.90
C ALA A 141 14.87 10.48 -15.00
N GLU A 142 15.45 10.09 -16.13
CA GLU A 142 16.88 10.27 -16.40
C GLU A 142 17.23 11.76 -16.48
N LYS A 143 18.28 12.17 -15.75
CA LYS A 143 18.82 13.53 -15.84
C LYS A 143 19.69 13.64 -17.09
N LYS A 144 19.30 14.51 -18.03
CA LYS A 144 20.19 14.91 -19.11
C LYS A 144 21.02 16.10 -18.67
N ASP A 145 22.34 15.94 -18.65
CA ASP A 145 23.24 17.08 -18.57
C ASP A 145 23.07 17.92 -19.83
N VAL A 146 22.74 19.19 -19.66
CA VAL A 146 22.79 20.16 -20.75
C VAL A 146 24.27 20.34 -21.08
N VAL A 147 24.74 19.71 -22.16
CA VAL A 147 26.04 20.02 -22.73
C VAL A 147 25.97 21.45 -23.24
N THR A 148 26.37 22.41 -22.40
CA THR A 148 26.65 23.77 -22.84
C THR A 148 27.87 23.70 -23.75
N LYS A 149 27.66 23.70 -25.07
CA LYS A 149 28.76 23.96 -26.00
C LYS A 149 29.32 25.34 -25.65
N ARG A 150 30.53 25.40 -25.09
CA ARG A 150 31.25 26.66 -24.93
C ARG A 150 31.49 27.24 -26.34
N PRO A 151 31.15 28.51 -26.60
CA PRO A 151 31.43 29.10 -27.90
C PRO A 151 32.94 29.30 -28.05
N GLY A 152 33.50 28.66 -29.07
CA GLY A 152 34.69 29.08 -29.82
C GLY A 152 36.03 29.22 -29.09
N TYR A 153 36.92 28.26 -29.32
CA TYR A 153 38.32 28.56 -29.66
C TYR A 153 38.78 27.55 -30.71
N SER A 154 38.94 28.02 -31.95
CA SER A 154 39.69 27.34 -33.00
C SER A 154 41.10 27.93 -32.98
N LEU A 155 42.12 27.08 -32.94
CA LEU A 155 43.47 27.40 -33.40
C LEU A 155 43.61 26.91 -34.84
#